data_AF-A0A483LUQ5-F1
#
_entry.id   AF-A0A483LUQ5-F1
#
_cell.length_a   1.000
_cell.length_b   1.000
_cell.length_c   1.000
_cell.angle_alpha   90.00
_cell.angle_beta   90.00
_cell.angle_gamma   90.00
#
_symmetry.space_group_name_H-M   'P 1'
#
loop_
_entity.id
_entity.type
_entity.pdbx_description
1 polymer ?
#
loop_
_entity_poly.entity_id
_entity_poly.type
_entity_poly.pdbx_seq_one_letter_code
_entity_poly.pdbx_strand_id
1 'polypeptide(L)' 'MSTITLCFSIVGCKEEAKTTKWYRDHPDELKLVYEKCQKSGDASENCKNANEAHYQIKQLNAPTPDLNNLEE' A
#
# COMPACT_ATOMS: atom_id res chain seq x y z
N MET A 1 34.42 8.61 27.29
CA MET A 1 33.36 9.54 26.86
C MET A 1 32.64 8.90 25.68
N SER A 2 31.51 8.23 25.93
CA SER A 2 30.74 7.53 24.89
C SER A 2 29.92 8.55 24.11
N THR A 3 30.11 8.58 22.78
CA THR A 3 29.29 9.41 21.88
C THR A 3 27.91 8.80 21.75
N ILE A 4 26.90 9.48 22.29
CA ILE A 4 25.49 9.17 22.06
C ILE A 4 25.19 9.58 20.61
N THR A 5 25.15 8.60 19.72
CA THR A 5 24.64 8.78 18.35
C THR A 5 23.15 9.12 18.46
N LEU A 6 22.85 10.41 18.32
CA LEU A 6 21.50 10.94 18.20
C LEU A 6 20.89 10.38 16.90
N CYS A 7 20.04 9.35 17.01
CA CYS A 7 19.19 8.94 15.92
C CYS A 7 18.29 10.12 15.56
N PHE A 8 18.58 10.77 14.43
CA PHE A 8 17.70 11.74 13.81
C PHE A 8 16.42 11.02 13.39
N SER A 9 15.46 10.91 14.30
CA SER A 9 14.07 10.81 13.90
C SER A 9 13.72 12.15 13.27
N ILE A 10 14.02 12.26 11.96
CA ILE A 10 13.23 13.09 11.07
C ILE A 10 11.79 12.66 11.33
N VAL A 11 11.11 13.42 12.18
CA VAL A 11 9.66 13.54 12.17
C VAL A 11 9.33 14.02 10.76
N GLY A 12 9.24 13.06 9.84
CA GLY A 12 8.78 13.31 8.50
C GLY A 12 7.50 14.08 8.65
N CYS A 13 7.35 15.17 7.88
CA CYS A 13 6.06 15.78 7.66
C CYS A 13 5.07 14.63 7.56
N LYS A 14 4.12 14.53 8.49
CA LYS A 14 3.03 13.59 8.35
C LYS A 14 2.27 14.08 7.12
N GLU A 15 2.67 13.60 5.94
CA GLU A 15 1.83 13.70 4.77
C GLU A 15 0.49 13.16 5.20
N GLU A 16 -0.54 13.99 5.06
CA GLU A 16 -1.89 13.56 5.36
C GLU A 16 -2.15 12.26 4.59
N ALA A 17 -2.55 11.24 5.34
CA ALA A 17 -2.75 9.93 4.76
C ALA A 17 -3.86 10.02 3.71
N LYS A 18 -3.51 9.71 2.47
CA LYS A 18 -4.49 9.61 1.38
C LYS A 18 -5.36 8.38 1.63
N THR A 19 -6.63 8.48 1.30
CA THR A 19 -7.59 7.40 1.53
C THR A 19 -7.43 6.29 0.48
N THR A 20 -7.95 5.10 0.78
CA THR A 20 -8.06 4.01 -0.20
C THR A 20 -8.79 4.44 -1.47
N LYS A 21 -9.83 5.28 -1.35
CA LYS A 21 -10.57 5.81 -2.51
C LYS A 21 -9.67 6.66 -3.39
N TRP A 22 -8.89 7.57 -2.81
CA TRP A 22 -7.93 8.38 -3.55
C TRP A 22 -7.01 7.50 -4.40
N TYR A 23 -6.38 6.49 -3.79
CA TYR A 23 -5.48 5.62 -4.53
C TYR A 23 -6.15 4.83 -5.66
N ARG A 24 -7.43 4.45 -5.52
CA ARG A 24 -8.18 3.82 -6.63
C ARG A 24 -8.45 4.78 -7.77
N ASP A 25 -8.74 6.05 -7.45
CA ASP A 25 -9.02 7.09 -8.44
C ASP A 25 -7.72 7.63 -9.09
N HIS A 26 -6.57 7.38 -8.46
CA HIS A 26 -5.24 7.87 -8.86
C HIS A 26 -4.23 6.71 -9.06
N PRO A 27 -4.34 5.94 -10.16
CA PRO A 27 -3.56 4.71 -10.36
C PRO A 27 -2.04 4.93 -10.47
N ASP A 28 -1.60 6.06 -11.03
CA ASP A 28 -0.18 6.39 -11.13
C ASP A 28 0.45 6.62 -9.75
N GLU A 29 -0.26 7.34 -8.88
CA GLU A 29 0.17 7.59 -7.51
C GLU A 29 0.12 6.32 -6.67
N LEU A 30 -0.94 5.51 -6.83
CA LEU A 30 -1.03 4.19 -6.23
C LEU A 30 0.17 3.32 -6.61
N LYS A 31 0.53 3.26 -7.89
CA LYS A 31 1.67 2.45 -8.34
C LYS A 31 2.97 2.85 -7.63
N LEU A 32 3.27 4.15 -7.59
CA LEU A 32 4.48 4.67 -6.95
C LEU A 32 4.51 4.37 -5.45
N VAL A 33 3.40 4.65 -4.74
CA VAL A 33 3.32 4.44 -3.29
C VAL A 33 3.34 2.95 -2.96
N TYR A 34 2.54 2.13 -3.65
CA TYR A 34 2.50 0.68 -3.44
C TYR A 34 3.89 0.04 -3.65
N GLU A 35 4.59 0.36 -4.74
CA GLU A 35 5.94 -0.15 -4.99
C GLU A 35 6.93 0.25 -3.88
N LYS A 36 6.84 1.48 -3.38
CA LYS A 36 7.65 1.95 -2.25
C LYS A 36 7.32 1.17 -0.97
N CYS A 37 6.04 0.92 -0.70
CA CYS A 37 5.59 0.14 0.47
C CYS A 37 6.10 -1.30 0.42
N GLN A 38 6.02 -1.96 -0.75
CA GLN A 38 6.52 -3.32 -0.94
C GLN A 38 8.04 -3.44 -0.73
N LYS A 39 8.80 -2.42 -1.15
CA LYS A 39 10.27 -2.40 -0.99
C LYS A 39 10.72 -2.09 0.44
N SER A 40 10.00 -1.20 1.12
CA SER A 40 10.41 -0.69 2.44
C SER A 40 9.85 -1.49 3.62
N GLY A 41 8.72 -2.19 3.42
CA GLY A 41 7.97 -2.80 4.53
C GLY A 41 7.32 -1.75 5.45
N ASP A 42 7.13 -0.51 4.98
CA ASP A 42 6.50 0.56 5.76
C ASP A 42 5.05 0.22 6.13
N ALA A 43 4.72 0.45 7.40
CA ALA A 43 3.39 0.24 7.98
C ALA A 43 2.59 1.54 8.16
N SER A 44 2.99 2.62 7.49
CA SER A 44 2.27 3.90 7.48
C SER A 44 0.84 3.76 6.96
N GLU A 45 -0.03 4.69 7.34
CA GLU A 45 -1.43 4.72 6.86
C GLU A 45 -1.52 4.83 5.33
N ASN A 46 -0.58 5.55 4.70
CA ASN A 46 -0.48 5.58 3.24
C ASN A 46 -0.20 4.19 2.66
N CYS A 47 0.70 3.42 3.26
CA CYS A 47 0.95 2.05 2.84
C CYS A 47 -0.23 1.12 3.09
N LYS A 48 -0.94 1.25 4.22
CA LYS A 48 -2.17 0.47 4.46
C LYS A 48 -3.21 0.77 3.38
N ASN A 49 -3.47 2.04 3.10
CA ASN A 49 -4.48 2.47 2.14
C ASN A 49 -4.11 2.11 0.69
N ALA A 50 -2.83 2.22 0.32
CA ALA A 50 -2.33 1.83 -1.01
C ALA A 50 -2.40 0.30 -1.22
N ASN A 51 -2.00 -0.49 -0.22
CA ASN A 51 -2.11 -1.96 -0.30
C ASN A 51 -3.58 -2.41 -0.43
N GLU A 52 -4.48 -1.82 0.36
CA GLU A 52 -5.92 -2.09 0.27
C GLU A 52 -6.49 -1.71 -1.10
N ALA A 53 -6.12 -0.53 -1.63
CA ALA A 53 -6.58 -0.10 -2.96
C ALA A 53 -6.11 -1.06 -4.05
N HIS A 54 -4.84 -1.47 -4.01
CA HIS A 54 -4.28 -2.44 -4.94
C HIS A 54 -4.97 -3.81 -4.84
N TYR A 55 -5.27 -4.27 -3.62
CA TYR A 55 -6.04 -5.51 -3.40
C TYR A 55 -7.44 -5.42 -4.00
N GLN A 56 -8.18 -4.35 -3.73
CA GLN A 56 -9.53 -4.15 -4.29
C GLN A 56 -9.53 -4.13 -5.83
N ILE A 57 -8.55 -3.47 -6.45
CA ILE A 57 -8.40 -3.45 -7.92
C ILE A 57 -8.15 -4.87 -8.46
N LYS A 58 -7.31 -5.66 -7.79
CA LYS A 58 -7.08 -7.06 -8.17
C LYS A 58 -8.35 -7.90 -8.08
N GLN A 59 -9.14 -7.74 -7.02
CA GLN A 59 -10.40 -8.46 -6.85
C GLN A 59 -11.43 -8.08 -7.91
N LEU A 60 -11.56 -6.79 -8.24
CA LEU A 60 -12.47 -6.30 -9.27
C LEU A 60 -12.13 -6.83 -10.67
N ASN A 61 -10.85 -7.07 -10.94
CA ASN A 61 -10.36 -7.59 -12.21
C ASN A 61 -10.15 -9.12 -12.19
N ALA A 62 -10.54 -9.80 -11.12
CA ALA A 62 -10.38 -11.25 -11.02
C ALA A 62 -11.33 -11.94 -12.00
N PRO A 63 -10.88 -13.01 -12.70
CA PRO A 63 -11.77 -13.79 -13.55
C PRO A 63 -12.86 -14.45 -12.68
N THR A 64 -14.08 -14.52 -13.21
CA THR A 64 -15.16 -15.25 -12.55
C THR A 64 -14.77 -16.74 -12.48
N PRO A 65 -14.81 -17.37 -11.29
CA PRO A 65 -14.51 -18.80 -11.19
C PRO A 65 -15.47 -19.62 -12.03
N ASP A 66 -14.94 -20.51 -12.87
CA ASP A 66 -15.74 -21.53 -13.56
C ASP A 66 -16.01 -22.67 -12.58
N LEU A 67 -17.23 -22.70 -12.04
CA LEU A 67 -17.65 -23.68 -11.04
C LEU A 67 -18.03 -25.03 -11.66
N ASN A 68 -18.08 -25.16 -12.99
CA ASN A 68 -18.47 -26.41 -13.66
C ASN A 68 -17.43 -27.53 -13.54
N ASN A 69 -16.23 -27.23 -13.03
CA ASN A 69 -15.13 -28.19 -12.89
C ASN A 69 -14.89 -28.62 -11.42
N LEU A 70 -15.81 -28.31 -10.51
CA LEU A 70 -15.69 -28.59 -9.06
C LEU A 70 -16.55 -29.79 -8.60
N GLU A 71 -17.24 -30.47 -9.52
CA GLU A 71 -18.14 -31.59 -9.22
C GLU A 71 -17.52 -33.00 -9.45
N GLU A 72 -16.19 -33.14 -9.57
CA GLU A 72 -15.52 -34.46 -9.70
C GLU A 72 -14.94 -34.98 -8.38
#